data_AF-A0A8S0H570-F1
#
_entry.id   AF-A0A8S0H570-F1
#
_cell.length_a   1.000
_cell.length_b   1.000
_cell.length_c   1.000
_cell.angle_alpha   90.00
_cell.angle_beta   90.00
_cell.angle_gamma   90.00
#
_symmetry.space_group_name_H-M   'P 1'
#
loop_
_entity.id
_entity.type
_entity.pdbx_description
1 polymer ?
#
loop_
_entity_poly.entity_id
_entity_poly.type
_entity_poly.pdbx_seq_one_letter_code
_entity_poly.pdbx_strand_id
1 'polypeptide(L)'
;MIDEVPLALAISCVLPGSATFSDLYELTFKESDRIAATRSMLNALGLDYQVDGYDVRVEGGQVPSVQGAIPTFGDHRLSMTAHVLLLAHGLQATILEGHCYQTSFPGFAQCLDRLTGREA
;
A
#
# COMPACT_ATOMS: atom_id res chain seq x y z
N MET A 1 15.61 -4.49 -4.54
CA MET A 1 14.15 -4.55 -4.77
C MET A 1 13.51 -3.84 -3.58
N ILE A 2 13.46 -2.52 -3.64
CA ILE A 2 13.02 -1.64 -2.53
C ILE A 2 11.65 -1.04 -2.86
N ASP A 3 11.29 -1.14 -4.12
CA ASP A 3 10.27 -0.34 -4.72
C ASP A 3 8.87 -0.95 -4.57
N GLU A 4 8.88 -2.25 -4.41
CA GLU A 4 7.76 -3.16 -4.24
C GLU A 4 7.39 -3.34 -2.75
N VAL A 5 8.21 -2.81 -1.82
CA VAL A 5 8.03 -3.02 -0.37
C VAL A 5 6.66 -2.55 0.14
N PRO A 6 6.12 -1.37 -0.27
CA PRO A 6 4.77 -0.98 0.15
C PRO A 6 3.70 -2.03 -0.20
N LEU A 7 3.76 -2.57 -1.43
CA LEU A 7 2.85 -3.61 -1.90
C LEU A 7 3.08 -4.94 -1.18
N ALA A 8 4.34 -5.34 -0.96
CA ALA A 8 4.67 -6.57 -0.27
C ALA A 8 4.20 -6.56 1.21
N LEU A 9 4.36 -5.42 1.90
CA LEU A 9 3.84 -5.23 3.26
C LEU A 9 2.31 -5.30 3.30
N ALA A 10 1.64 -4.60 2.37
CA ALA A 10 0.19 -4.66 2.22
C ALA A 10 -0.33 -6.09 2.02
N ILE A 11 0.28 -6.85 1.11
CA ILE A 11 -0.07 -8.25 0.85
C ILE A 11 0.19 -9.12 2.10
N SER A 12 1.30 -8.90 2.79
CA SER A 12 1.67 -9.67 3.99
C SER A 12 0.70 -9.45 5.15
N CYS A 13 0.07 -8.27 5.24
CA CYS A 13 -0.95 -8.00 6.28
C CYS A 13 -2.21 -8.85 6.06
N VAL A 14 -2.62 -9.06 4.80
CA VAL A 14 -3.90 -9.71 4.47
C VAL A 14 -3.79 -11.23 4.29
N LEU A 15 -2.64 -11.74 3.86
CA LEU A 15 -2.42 -13.17 3.70
C LEU A 15 -2.17 -13.86 5.05
N PRO A 16 -2.61 -15.11 5.25
CA PRO A 16 -2.33 -15.84 6.49
C PRO A 16 -0.83 -16.12 6.66
N GLY A 17 -0.38 -16.15 7.91
CA GLY A 17 1.02 -16.37 8.28
C GLY A 17 1.67 -15.12 8.86
N SER A 18 2.99 -15.12 9.01
CA SER A 18 3.76 -13.95 9.44
C SER A 18 4.94 -13.72 8.50
N ALA A 19 5.39 -12.47 8.42
CA ALA A 19 6.51 -12.07 7.58
C ALA A 19 7.41 -11.07 8.30
N THR A 20 8.71 -11.17 8.04
CA THR A 20 9.70 -10.21 8.51
C THR A 20 10.44 -9.63 7.31
N PHE A 21 10.53 -8.31 7.26
CA PHE A 21 11.28 -7.55 6.29
C PHE A 21 12.43 -6.86 7.03
N SER A 22 13.67 -7.26 6.77
CA SER A 22 14.84 -6.72 7.44
C SER A 22 15.61 -5.72 6.58
N ASP A 23 16.41 -4.88 7.23
CA ASP A 23 17.34 -3.93 6.59
C ASP A 23 16.63 -2.90 5.68
N LEU A 24 15.46 -2.40 6.09
CA LEU A 24 14.68 -1.45 5.31
C LEU A 24 15.16 0.00 5.42
N TYR A 25 16.38 0.24 5.93
CA TYR A 25 16.93 1.58 6.15
C TYR A 25 16.83 2.50 4.93
N GLU A 26 17.08 1.98 3.73
CA GLU A 26 17.07 2.80 2.51
C GLU A 26 15.67 3.37 2.17
N LEU A 27 14.59 2.80 2.72
CA LEU A 27 13.22 3.29 2.51
C LEU A 27 12.92 4.60 3.22
N THR A 28 13.72 5.00 4.21
CA THR A 28 13.49 6.24 4.96
C THR A 28 13.98 7.49 4.20
N PHE A 29 14.69 7.32 3.07
CA PHE A 29 15.27 8.41 2.27
C PHE A 29 14.69 8.49 0.84
N LYS A 30 13.53 7.88 0.60
CA LYS A 30 12.87 7.90 -0.72
C LYS A 30 11.97 9.15 -0.87
N GLU A 31 11.04 9.11 -1.82
CA GLU A 31 10.04 10.17 -2.05
C GLU A 31 9.26 10.52 -0.77
N SER A 32 9.13 9.55 0.14
CA SER A 32 8.68 9.69 1.52
C SER A 32 9.51 8.77 2.42
N ASP A 33 9.37 8.89 3.75
CA ASP A 33 9.69 7.78 4.64
C ASP A 33 8.68 6.66 4.38
N ARG A 34 9.03 5.74 3.49
CA ARG A 34 8.10 4.72 2.99
C ARG A 34 7.71 3.72 4.07
N ILE A 35 8.49 3.56 5.14
CA ILE A 35 8.09 2.71 6.26
C ILE A 35 6.96 3.40 7.03
N ALA A 36 7.13 4.66 7.42
CA ALA A 36 6.10 5.38 8.15
C ALA A 36 4.85 5.64 7.29
N ALA A 37 5.05 5.98 6.02
CA ALA A 37 3.98 6.29 5.09
C ALA A 37 3.15 5.06 4.73
N THR A 38 3.78 3.90 4.46
CA THR A 38 3.06 2.64 4.23
C THR A 38 2.24 2.25 5.44
N ARG A 39 2.81 2.36 6.65
CA ARG A 39 2.08 2.07 7.89
C ARG A 39 0.84 2.96 8.03
N SER A 40 0.99 4.26 7.78
CA SER A 40 -0.14 5.22 7.85
C SER A 40 -1.24 4.91 6.83
N MET A 41 -0.86 4.55 5.60
CA MET A 41 -1.78 4.11 4.56
C MET A 41 -2.53 2.83 4.98
N LEU A 42 -1.83 1.84 5.54
CA LEU A 42 -2.41 0.59 6.02
C LEU A 42 -3.35 0.79 7.22
N ASN A 43 -3.00 1.67 8.15
CA ASN A 43 -3.84 1.97 9.32
C ASN A 43 -5.18 2.60 8.90
N ALA A 44 -5.21 3.39 7.82
CA ALA A 44 -6.45 3.89 7.24
C ALA A 44 -7.36 2.78 6.66
N LEU A 45 -6.80 1.57 6.47
CA LEU A 45 -7.48 0.35 6.07
C LEU A 45 -7.59 -0.67 7.22
N GLY A 46 -7.35 -0.25 8.47
CA GLY A 46 -7.42 -1.13 9.64
C GLY A 46 -6.35 -2.23 9.66
N LEU A 47 -5.29 -2.06 8.88
CA LEU A 47 -4.14 -2.95 8.81
C LEU A 47 -2.94 -2.32 9.54
N ASP A 48 -2.11 -3.13 10.18
CA ASP A 48 -0.90 -2.63 10.85
C ASP A 48 0.26 -3.63 10.80
N TYR A 49 1.46 -3.13 11.10
CA TYR A 49 2.65 -3.93 11.35
C TYR A 49 3.52 -3.31 12.44
N GLN A 50 4.40 -4.12 13.00
CA GLN A 50 5.36 -3.66 14.00
C GLN A 50 6.67 -3.24 13.33
N VAL A 51 7.29 -2.20 13.86
CA VAL A 51 8.59 -1.69 13.40
C VAL A 51 9.57 -1.79 14.57
N ASP A 52 10.71 -2.42 14.34
CA ASP A 52 11.81 -2.58 15.29
C ASP A 52 13.10 -2.11 14.61
N GLY A 53 13.51 -0.86 14.90
CA GLY A 53 14.58 -0.20 14.15
C GLY A 53 14.21 -0.02 12.67
N TYR A 54 14.92 -0.72 11.79
CA TYR A 54 14.66 -0.75 10.34
C TYR A 54 14.08 -2.09 9.87
N ASP A 55 13.65 -2.93 10.81
CA ASP A 55 12.98 -4.18 10.51
C ASP A 55 11.48 -4.01 10.72
N VAL A 56 10.70 -4.63 9.85
CA VAL A 56 9.24 -4.66 9.92
C VAL A 56 8.77 -6.09 10.13
N ARG A 57 7.92 -6.30 11.13
CA ARG A 57 7.27 -7.59 11.41
C ARG A 57 5.78 -7.46 11.18
N VAL A 58 5.25 -8.37 10.37
CA VAL A 58 3.85 -8.41 9.97
C VAL A 58 3.24 -9.70 10.51
N GLU A 59 2.19 -9.56 11.31
CA GLU A 59 1.27 -10.65 11.63
C GLU A 59 0.14 -10.62 10.61
N GLY A 60 0.06 -11.62 9.75
CA GLY A 60 -0.89 -11.68 8.64
C GLY A 60 -2.29 -12.14 9.03
N GLY A 61 -3.15 -12.31 8.04
CA GLY A 61 -4.55 -12.69 8.22
C GLY A 61 -5.44 -11.56 8.76
N GLN A 62 -4.97 -10.31 8.66
CA GLN A 62 -5.77 -9.15 9.02
C GLN A 62 -6.85 -8.88 7.96
N VAL A 63 -7.99 -8.32 8.39
CA VAL A 63 -9.13 -8.05 7.51
C VAL A 63 -9.20 -6.55 7.24
N PRO A 64 -9.01 -6.10 5.99
CA PRO A 64 -9.07 -4.68 5.66
C PRO A 64 -10.46 -4.08 5.91
N SER A 65 -10.49 -2.89 6.49
CA SER A 65 -11.70 -2.10 6.71
C SER A 65 -11.39 -0.61 6.61
N VAL A 66 -12.24 0.17 5.94
CA VAL A 66 -11.98 1.61 5.75
C VAL A 66 -12.19 2.35 7.06
N GLN A 67 -11.10 2.91 7.62
CA GLN A 67 -11.09 3.70 8.86
C GLN A 67 -11.03 5.21 8.59
N GLY A 68 -10.79 5.63 7.35
CA GLY A 68 -10.73 7.03 6.96
C GLY A 68 -10.20 7.24 5.55
N ALA A 69 -9.84 8.48 5.23
CA ALA A 69 -9.15 8.79 3.99
C ALA A 69 -7.73 8.18 4.02
N ILE A 70 -7.30 7.61 2.89
CA ILE A 70 -6.03 6.89 2.78
C ILE A 70 -4.93 7.86 2.37
N PRO A 71 -3.94 8.15 3.23
CA PRO A 71 -2.84 9.03 2.87
C PRO A 71 -1.83 8.34 1.96
N THR A 72 -1.34 9.06 0.94
CA THR A 72 -0.26 8.58 0.06
C THR A 72 0.98 9.48 0.10
N PHE A 73 0.86 10.70 0.62
CA PHE A 73 1.95 11.68 0.76
C PHE A 73 2.65 11.96 -0.58
N GLY A 74 1.89 11.99 -1.67
CA GLY A 74 2.40 12.14 -3.03
C GLY A 74 3.16 10.93 -3.59
N ASP A 75 3.36 9.85 -2.84
CA ASP A 75 4.11 8.67 -3.28
C ASP A 75 3.26 7.78 -4.19
N HIS A 76 3.69 7.61 -5.43
CA HIS A 76 2.93 6.85 -6.43
C HIS A 76 2.80 5.36 -6.08
N ARG A 77 3.74 4.77 -5.34
CA ARG A 77 3.63 3.34 -4.96
C ARG A 77 2.59 3.14 -3.89
N LEU A 78 2.50 4.05 -2.92
CA LEU A 78 1.44 4.00 -1.91
C LEU A 78 0.09 4.18 -2.59
N SER A 79 -0.02 5.14 -3.52
CA SER A 79 -1.23 5.35 -4.31
C SER A 79 -1.66 4.10 -5.08
N MET A 80 -0.76 3.49 -5.86
CA MET A 80 -1.05 2.24 -6.59
C MET A 80 -1.39 1.08 -5.63
N THR A 81 -0.68 0.95 -4.51
CA THR A 81 -0.91 -0.10 -3.51
C THR A 81 -2.31 0.04 -2.89
N ALA A 82 -2.73 1.26 -2.54
CA ALA A 82 -4.05 1.53 -1.99
C ALA A 82 -5.16 1.18 -3.00
N HIS A 83 -5.00 1.55 -4.27
CA HIS A 83 -5.96 1.16 -5.33
C HIS A 83 -6.10 -0.35 -5.45
N VAL A 84 -4.98 -1.08 -5.48
CA VAL A 84 -4.99 -2.54 -5.57
C VAL A 84 -5.65 -3.18 -4.34
N LEU A 85 -5.34 -2.70 -3.13
CA LEU A 85 -5.94 -3.21 -1.89
C LEU A 85 -7.46 -2.99 -1.85
N LEU A 86 -7.92 -1.78 -2.16
CA LEU A 86 -9.34 -1.44 -2.20
C LEU A 86 -10.08 -2.33 -3.19
N LEU A 87 -9.53 -2.46 -4.40
CA LEU A 87 -10.12 -3.28 -5.45
C LEU A 87 -10.18 -4.76 -5.06
N ALA A 88 -9.08 -5.32 -4.55
CA ALA A 88 -9.00 -6.73 -4.17
C ALA A 88 -9.98 -7.13 -3.06
N HIS A 89 -10.38 -6.17 -2.21
CA HIS A 89 -11.31 -6.40 -1.09
C HIS A 89 -12.70 -5.80 -1.32
N GLY A 90 -12.98 -5.27 -2.52
CA GLY A 90 -14.27 -4.66 -2.84
C GLY A 90 -14.60 -3.44 -1.96
N LEU A 91 -13.60 -2.72 -1.47
CA LEU A 91 -13.75 -1.56 -0.60
C LEU A 91 -13.79 -0.25 -1.39
N GLN A 92 -14.41 0.77 -0.81
CA GLN A 92 -14.46 2.12 -1.36
C GLN A 92 -13.97 3.11 -0.31
N ALA A 93 -12.97 3.92 -0.66
CA ALA A 93 -12.42 4.96 0.19
C ALA A 93 -11.86 6.12 -0.65
N THR A 94 -11.75 7.30 -0.05
CA THR A 94 -11.00 8.41 -0.64
C THR A 94 -9.51 8.17 -0.45
N ILE A 95 -8.75 8.15 -1.54
CA ILE A 95 -7.28 8.14 -1.51
C ILE A 95 -6.79 9.58 -1.70
N LEU A 96 -6.08 10.11 -0.71
CA LEU A 96 -5.49 11.44 -0.78
C LEU A 96 -4.35 11.42 -1.81
N GLU A 97 -4.35 12.40 -2.72
CA GLU A 97 -3.42 12.45 -3.86
C GLU A 97 -3.46 11.16 -4.72
N GLY A 98 -4.63 10.51 -4.77
CA GLY A 98 -4.81 9.18 -5.35
C GLY A 98 -4.52 9.06 -6.85
N HIS A 99 -4.09 10.11 -7.54
CA HIS A 99 -3.68 10.09 -8.95
C HIS A 99 -2.21 10.44 -9.16
N CYS A 100 -1.39 10.58 -8.10
CA CYS A 100 0.05 10.85 -8.22
C CYS A 100 0.81 9.76 -9.02
N TYR A 101 0.23 8.56 -9.15
CA TYR A 101 0.71 7.50 -10.05
C TYR A 101 0.81 7.93 -11.51
N GLN A 102 0.10 8.97 -11.96
CA GLN A 102 0.20 9.45 -13.34
C GLN A 102 1.62 9.91 -13.71
N THR A 103 2.44 10.28 -12.73
CA THR A 103 3.84 10.67 -12.95
C THR A 103 4.73 9.51 -13.39
N SER A 104 4.42 8.29 -12.95
CA SER A 104 5.22 7.08 -13.23
C SER A 104 4.50 6.06 -14.10
N PHE A 105 3.19 5.95 -13.97
CA PHE A 105 2.34 5.03 -14.73
C PHE A 105 1.00 5.71 -15.15
N PRO A 106 1.01 6.57 -16.18
CA PRO A 106 -0.19 7.25 -16.69
C PRO A 106 -1.36 6.31 -17.04
N GLY A 107 -1.05 5.09 -17.50
CA GLY A 107 -2.03 4.07 -17.91
C GLY A 107 -2.56 3.16 -16.80
N PHE A 108 -2.25 3.45 -15.53
CA PHE A 108 -2.54 2.55 -14.41
C PHE A 108 -4.05 2.28 -14.25
N ALA A 109 -4.88 3.32 -14.32
CA ALA A 109 -6.34 3.16 -14.17
C ALA A 109 -6.93 2.28 -15.28
N GLN A 110 -6.54 2.52 -16.54
CA GLN A 110 -6.98 1.71 -17.67
C GLN A 110 -6.51 0.25 -17.55
N CYS A 111 -5.32 0.03 -16.99
CA CYS A 111 -4.83 -1.32 -16.69
C CYS A 111 -5.73 -2.03 -15.67
N LEU A 112 -6.12 -1.36 -14.59
CA LEU A 112 -7.04 -1.92 -13.60
C LEU A 112 -8.43 -2.20 -14.20
N ASP A 113 -8.96 -1.30 -15.02
CA ASP A 113 -10.26 -1.50 -15.67
C ASP A 113 -10.26 -2.73 -16.57
N ARG A 114 -9.18 -2.94 -17.35
CA ARG A 114 -8.97 -4.15 -18.16
C ARG A 114 -8.98 -5.42 -17.34
N LEU A 115 -8.20 -5.44 -16.26
CA LEU A 115 -8.06 -6.62 -15.39
C LEU A 115 -9.35 -6.97 -14.64
N THR A 116 -10.22 -5.98 -14.44
CA THR A 116 -11.47 -6.14 -13.69
C THR A 116 -12.70 -6.27 -14.57
N GLY A 117 -12.53 -6.27 -15.90
CA GLY A 117 -13.63 -6.35 -16.86
C GLY A 117 -14.56 -5.13 -16.82
N ARG A 118 -14.04 -3.96 -16.43
CA ARG A 118 -14.77 -2.68 -16.36
C ARG A 118 -14.58 -1.81 -17.60
N GLU A 119 -13.91 -2.31 -18.64
CA GLU A 119 -13.94 -1.66 -19.95
C GLU A 119 -15.38 -1.65 -20.47
N ALA A 120 -15.92 -0.44 -20.71
CA ALA A 120 -17.20 -0.22 -21.37
C ALA A 120 -17.10 -0.46 -22.88
#